data_AF-A0A963JRB0-F1
#
_entry.id   AF-A0A963JRB0-F1
#
_cell.length_a   1.000
_cell.length_b   1.000
_cell.length_c   1.000
_cell.angle_alpha   90.00
_cell.angle_beta   90.00
_cell.angle_gamma   90.00
#
_symmetry.space_group_name_H-M   'P 1'
#
loop_
_entity.id
_entity.type
_entity.pdbx_description
1 polymer ?
#
loop_
_entity_poly.entity_id
_entity_poly.type
_entity_poly.pdbx_seq_one_letter_code
_entity_poly.pdbx_strand_id
1 'polypeptide(L)'
;MTTQSDAQAASGTPTDIDLQETREWMEALSAVIEKEGPERAHFLLEQLLEHARQSSIDLPFSANTGYVNTLEPEQEAHCPGNI
;
A
#
# COMPACT_ATOMS: atom_id res chain seq x y z
N MET A 1 30.32 -0.89 30.04
CA MET A 1 28.94 -0.40 30.14
C MET A 1 28.91 0.97 29.49
N THR A 2 28.74 1.02 28.17
CA THR A 2 28.54 2.27 27.44
C THR A 2 27.63 1.95 26.26
N THR A 3 26.43 2.50 26.36
CA THR A 3 25.31 2.38 25.42
C THR A 3 25.70 2.99 24.08
N GLN A 4 25.65 2.19 23.00
CA GLN A 4 25.72 2.69 21.65
C GLN A 4 24.32 3.19 21.27
N SER A 5 24.24 4.50 21.10
CA SER A 5 23.06 5.27 20.77
C SER A 5 22.33 4.70 19.55
N ASP A 6 21.03 4.49 19.75
CA ASP A 6 20.03 4.25 18.72
C ASP A 6 20.04 5.43 17.75
N ALA A 7 20.61 5.23 16.56
CA ALA A 7 20.56 6.19 15.48
C ALA A 7 19.20 6.06 14.81
N GLN A 8 18.27 6.92 15.23
CA GLN A 8 16.98 7.13 14.59
C GLN A 8 17.18 7.31 13.08
N ALA A 9 16.73 6.31 12.31
CA ALA A 9 16.54 6.42 10.88
C ALA A 9 15.42 7.44 10.63
N ALA A 10 15.80 8.71 10.51
CA ALA A 10 14.95 9.73 9.94
C ALA A 10 14.81 9.42 8.44
N SER A 11 13.88 8.53 8.10
CA SER A 11 13.36 8.38 6.75
C SER A 11 12.63 9.69 6.43
N GLY A 12 13.37 10.67 5.89
CA GLY A 12 12.79 11.93 5.45
C GLY A 12 11.64 11.60 4.50
N THR A 13 10.41 11.84 4.94
CA THR A 13 9.25 11.77 4.05
C THR A 13 9.53 12.78 2.95
N PRO A 14 9.57 12.39 1.67
CA PRO A 14 9.73 13.36 0.61
C PRO A 14 8.60 14.37 0.78
N THR A 15 8.96 15.64 0.95
CA THR A 15 7.98 16.72 0.99
C THR A 15 7.23 16.67 -0.33
N ASP A 16 5.93 16.41 -0.25
CA ASP A 16 5.06 16.39 -1.42
C ASP A 16 5.19 17.73 -2.15
N ILE A 17 5.58 17.67 -3.42
CA ILE A 17 5.81 18.84 -4.27
C ILE A 17 4.50 19.48 -4.70
N ASP A 18 3.41 18.71 -4.76
CA ASP A 18 2.07 19.15 -5.15
C ASP A 18 0.98 18.39 -4.40
N LEU A 19 0.55 18.98 -3.28
CA LEU A 19 -0.52 18.44 -2.44
C LEU A 19 -1.88 18.38 -3.15
N GLN A 20 -2.11 19.25 -4.15
CA GLN A 20 -3.37 19.25 -4.89
C GLN A 20 -3.42 18.05 -5.82
N GLU A 21 -2.36 17.83 -6.58
CA GLU A 21 -2.25 16.66 -7.46
C GLU A 21 -2.41 15.37 -6.64
N THR A 22 -1.66 15.20 -5.54
CA THR A 22 -1.78 14.02 -4.67
C THR A 22 -3.22 13.80 -4.18
N ARG A 23 -3.93 14.88 -3.83
CA ARG A 23 -5.34 14.78 -3.42
C ARG A 23 -6.23 14.31 -4.56
N GLU A 24 -6.06 14.87 -5.75
CA GLU A 24 -6.85 14.50 -6.93
C GLU A 24 -6.65 13.02 -7.30
N TRP A 25 -5.41 12.52 -7.22
CA TRP A 25 -5.11 11.10 -7.43
C TRP A 25 -5.76 10.20 -6.37
N MET A 26 -5.74 10.62 -5.09
CA MET A 26 -6.39 9.88 -4.00
C MET A 26 -7.92 9.85 -4.15
N GLU A 27 -8.52 10.98 -4.53
CA GLU A 27 -9.96 11.07 -4.80
C GLU A 27 -10.35 10.22 -6.02
N ALA A 28 -9.54 10.21 -7.08
CA ALA A 28 -9.75 9.36 -8.25
C ALA A 28 -9.70 7.86 -7.91
N LEU A 29 -8.70 7.43 -7.14
CA LEU A 29 -8.59 6.03 -6.69
C LEU A 29 -9.78 5.64 -5.81
N SER A 30 -10.18 6.51 -4.89
CA SER A 30 -11.36 6.29 -4.02
C SER A 30 -12.63 6.12 -4.85
N ALA A 31 -12.83 6.98 -5.86
CA ALA A 31 -13.98 6.89 -6.75
C ALA A 31 -14.01 5.58 -7.56
N VAL A 32 -12.85 5.04 -7.97
CA VAL A 32 -12.78 3.74 -8.65
C VAL A 32 -13.16 2.61 -7.69
N ILE A 33 -12.64 2.64 -6.46
CA ILE A 33 -12.98 1.64 -5.44
C ILE A 33 -14.49 1.64 -5.16
N GLU A 34 -15.11 2.81 -5.04
CA GLU A 34 -16.55 2.94 -4.78
C GLU A 34 -17.42 2.50 -5.97
N LYS A 35 -17.00 2.79 -7.21
CA LYS A 35 -17.83 2.54 -8.41
C LYS A 35 -17.61 1.18 -9.04
N GLU A 36 -16.35 0.75 -9.15
CA GLU A 36 -15.93 -0.44 -9.88
C GLU A 36 -15.44 -1.56 -8.94
N GLY A 37 -15.19 -1.24 -7.67
CA GLY A 37 -14.80 -2.21 -6.65
C GLY A 37 -13.28 -2.40 -6.49
N PRO A 38 -12.88 -3.19 -5.47
CA PRO A 38 -11.48 -3.35 -5.09
C PRO A 38 -10.63 -4.07 -6.14
N GLU A 39 -11.21 -5.05 -6.86
CA GLU A 39 -10.50 -5.82 -7.90
C GLU A 39 -10.00 -4.91 -9.03
N ARG A 40 -10.85 -3.96 -9.45
CA ARG A 40 -10.51 -3.00 -10.50
C ARG A 40 -9.44 -2.01 -10.04
N ALA A 41 -9.57 -1.50 -8.81
CA ALA A 41 -8.58 -0.59 -8.24
C ALA A 41 -7.21 -1.26 -8.14
N HIS A 42 -7.16 -2.54 -7.72
CA HIS A 42 -5.94 -3.33 -7.69
C HIS A 42 -5.29 -3.44 -9.08
N PHE A 43 -6.08 -3.83 -10.09
CA PHE A 43 -5.60 -3.91 -11.47
C PHE A 43 -5.01 -2.57 -11.98
N LEU A 44 -5.65 -1.44 -11.68
CA LEU A 44 -5.13 -0.12 -12.08
C LEU A 44 -3.80 0.21 -11.39
N LEU A 45 -3.67 -0.10 -10.10
CA LEU A 45 -2.43 0.13 -9.36
C LEU A 45 -1.27 -0.72 -9.91
N GLU A 46 -1.53 -1.98 -10.26
CA GLU A 46 -0.52 -2.83 -10.90
C GLU A 46 -0.04 -2.25 -12.24
N GLN A 47 -0.97 -1.77 -13.06
CA GLN A 47 -0.64 -1.16 -14.35
C GLN A 47 0.17 0.14 -14.19
N LEU A 48 -0.18 0.98 -13.21
CA LEU A 48 0.59 2.20 -12.89
C LEU A 48 2.00 1.87 -12.41
N LEU A 49 2.13 0.85 -11.55
CA LEU A 49 3.42 0.41 -11.03
C LEU A 49 4.31 -0.14 -12.16
N GLU A 50 3.75 -0.94 -13.05
CA GLU A 50 4.46 -1.48 -14.20
C GLU A 50 4.89 -0.37 -15.18
N HIS A 51 4.03 0.62 -15.41
CA HIS A 51 4.37 1.78 -16.23
C HIS A 51 5.52 2.62 -15.62
N ALA A 52 5.50 2.82 -14.30
CA ALA A 52 6.57 3.53 -13.59
C ALA A 52 7.92 2.78 -13.69
N ARG A 53 7.92 1.44 -13.55
CA ARG A 53 9.12 0.61 -13.78
C ARG A 53 9.67 0.77 -15.19
N GLN A 54 8.80 0.69 -16.20
CA GLN A 54 9.19 0.87 -17.61
C GLN A 54 9.78 2.26 -17.87
N SER A 55 9.34 3.26 -17.12
CA SER A 55 9.83 4.64 -17.21
C SER A 55 11.14 4.88 -16.46
N SER A 56 11.81 3.82 -15.97
CA SER A 56 13.03 3.89 -15.15
C SER A 56 12.88 4.73 -13.87
N ILE A 57 11.65 4.84 -13.35
CA ILE A 57 11.43 5.42 -12.03
C ILE A 57 11.90 4.37 -11.02
N ASP A 58 12.95 4.70 -10.28
CA ASP A 58 13.55 3.82 -9.28
C ASP A 58 12.56 3.67 -8.11
N LEU A 59 11.69 2.67 -8.22
CA LEU A 59 10.78 2.26 -7.17
C LEU A 59 11.55 1.27 -6.29
N PRO A 60 12.00 1.66 -5.08
CA PRO A 60 12.57 0.68 -4.17
C PRO A 60 11.52 -0.40 -3.94
N PHE A 61 11.86 -1.64 -4.29
CA PHE A 61 11.00 -2.79 -4.08
C PHE A 61 10.66 -2.89 -2.58
N SER A 62 9.47 -2.46 -2.19
CA SER A 62 8.93 -2.75 -0.87
C SER A 62 8.23 -4.10 -0.95
N ALA A 63 8.92 -5.15 -0.50
CA ALA A 63 8.39 -6.51 -0.37
C ALA A 63 7.27 -6.63 0.70
N ASN A 64 6.75 -5.51 1.19
CA ASN A 64 5.76 -5.45 2.25
C ASN A 64 4.38 -5.24 1.60
N THR A 65 3.81 -6.31 1.03
CA THR A 65 2.36 -6.38 0.82
C THR A 65 1.70 -6.20 2.18
N GLY A 66 0.88 -5.16 2.34
CA GLY A 66 0.14 -4.95 3.57
C GLY A 66 -0.60 -6.23 3.94
N TYR A 67 -0.37 -6.73 5.16
CA TYR A 67 -1.07 -7.92 5.64
C TYR A 67 -2.54 -7.55 5.84
N VAL A 68 -3.37 -7.92 4.86
CA VAL A 68 -4.83 -7.84 4.94
C VAL A 68 -5.34 -9.26 4.81
N ASN A 69 -6.11 -9.70 5.80
CA ASN A 69 -6.83 -10.97 5.70
C ASN A 69 -7.85 -10.84 4.56
N THR A 70 -7.72 -11.68 3.53
CA THR A 70 -8.63 -11.70 2.37
C THR A 70 -9.81 -12.66 2.55
N LEU A 71 -9.88 -13.38 3.68
CA LEU A 71 -11.01 -14.23 4.03
C LEU A 71 -12.06 -13.41 4.77
N GLU A 72 -13.32 -13.46 4.32
CA GLU A 72 -14.42 -12.97 5.13
C GLU A 72 -14.61 -13.88 6.36
N PRO A 73 -15.11 -13.37 7.50
CA PRO A 73 -15.28 -14.16 8.73
C PRO A 73 -16.09 -15.45 8.51
N GLU A 74 -16.99 -15.46 7.52
CA GLU A 74 -17.83 -16.60 7.15
C GLU A 74 -17.07 -17.66 6.33
N GLN A 75 -15.95 -17.28 5.73
CA GLN A 75 -15.05 -18.14 4.96
C GLN A 75 -13.88 -18.66 5.80
N GLU A 76 -13.72 -18.15 7.03
CA GLU A 76 -12.76 -18.67 7.98
C GLU A 76 -13.13 -20.10 8.36
N ALA A 77 -12.17 -21.01 8.26
CA ALA A 77 -12.38 -22.40 8.65
C ALA A 77 -12.75 -22.45 10.13
N HIS A 78 -13.90 -23.04 10.45
CA HIS A 78 -14.35 -23.15 11.83
C HIS A 78 -13.38 -24.06 12.61
N CYS A 79 -12.57 -23.47 13.49
CA CYS A 79 -11.68 -24.21 14.37
C CYS A 79 -12.48 -24.99 15.42
N PRO A 80 -12.43 -26.34 15.45
CA PRO A 80 -13.21 -27.16 16.39
C PRO A 80 -12.60 -27.22 17.81
N GLY A 81 -11.71 -26.28 18.15
CA GLY A 81 -11.00 -26.28 19.42
C GLY A 81 -11.87 -25.74 20.56
N ASN A 82 -11.93 -26.49 21.67
CA ASN A 82 -12.51 -26.03 22.92
C ASN A 82 -11.77 -24.77 23.41
N ILE A 83 -12.43 -23.61 23.40
CA ILE A 83 -11.91 -22.33 23.92
C ILE A 83 -11.93 -22.27 25.44
#